data_AF-A0A6I3HMC7-F1
#
_entry.id   AF-A0A6I3HMC7-F1
#
_cell.length_a   1.000
_cell.length_b   1.000
_cell.length_c   1.000
_cell.angle_alpha   90.00
_cell.angle_beta   90.00
_cell.angle_gamma   90.00
#
_symmetry.space_group_name_H-M   'P 1'
#
loop_
_entity.id
_entity.type
_entity.pdbx_description
1 polymer ?
#
loop_
_entity_poly.entity_id
_entity_poly.type
_entity_poly.pdbx_seq_one_letter_code
_entity_poly.pdbx_strand_id
1 'polypeptide(L)'
;YINAASNEAARAGLIISKGVGGSVARHRLARKIRHCLRDHYSTLPTGSLLVIRGLNNSATAECANEITEIVGRLIKKANERASKN
;
A
#
# COMPACT_ATOMS: atom_id res chain seq x y z
N TYR A 1 5.64 -6.57 -4.80
CA TYR A 1 6.39 -7.22 -5.90
C TYR A 1 6.51 -6.17 -6.98
N ILE A 2 7.71 -5.84 -7.46
CA ILE A 2 7.90 -4.75 -8.43
C ILE A 2 8.27 -5.43 -9.73
N ASN A 3 7.38 -5.34 -10.72
CA ASN A 3 7.65 -5.80 -12.07
C ASN A 3 8.07 -4.59 -12.89
N ALA A 4 9.38 -4.38 -13.06
CA ALA A 4 9.93 -3.26 -13.79
C ALA A 4 9.73 -3.37 -15.33
N ALA A 5 9.19 -4.48 -15.83
CA ALA A 5 9.05 -4.74 -17.26
C ALA A 5 7.67 -4.35 -17.84
N SER A 6 6.69 -3.95 -17.01
CA SER A 6 5.39 -3.50 -17.52
C SER A 6 5.30 -1.97 -17.52
N ASN A 7 4.94 -1.41 -18.67
CA ASN A 7 4.67 0.03 -18.82
C ASN A 7 3.28 0.42 -18.27
N GLU A 8 2.80 -0.34 -17.29
CA GLU A 8 1.48 -0.18 -16.69
C GLU A 8 1.53 0.78 -15.50
N ALA A 9 0.41 1.45 -15.23
CA ALA A 9 0.27 2.26 -14.02
C ALA A 9 0.46 1.40 -12.76
N ALA A 10 1.05 1.99 -11.72
CA ALA A 10 1.20 1.32 -10.43
C ALA A 10 -0.17 0.90 -9.87
N ARG A 11 -0.24 -0.31 -9.31
CA ARG A 11 -1.48 -0.86 -8.72
C ARG A 11 -1.27 -1.16 -7.24
N ALA A 12 -2.31 -0.92 -6.44
CA ALA A 12 -2.33 -1.28 -5.04
C ALA A 12 -3.54 -2.15 -4.71
N GLY A 13 -3.28 -3.33 -4.13
CA GLY A 13 -4.30 -4.23 -3.58
C GLY A 13 -4.39 -4.11 -2.07
N LEU A 14 -5.57 -4.41 -1.52
CA LEU A 14 -5.83 -4.41 -0.07
C LEU A 14 -6.34 -5.77 0.39
N ILE A 15 -5.75 -6.29 1.47
CA ILE A 15 -6.21 -7.50 2.15
C ILE A 15 -6.52 -7.13 3.60
N ILE A 16 -7.76 -7.27 4.03
CA ILE A 16 -8.16 -6.91 5.40
C ILE A 16 -8.63 -8.17 6.12
N SER A 17 -7.94 -8.52 7.21
CA SER A 17 -8.26 -9.73 7.97
C SER A 17 -9.63 -9.62 8.66
N LYS A 18 -10.24 -10.77 8.94
CA LYS A 18 -11.48 -10.84 9.75
C LYS A 18 -11.28 -10.24 11.16
N GLY A 19 -10.08 -10.34 11.72
CA GLY A 19 -9.76 -9.83 13.06
C GLY A 19 -9.79 -8.31 13.19
N VAL A 20 -9.84 -7.55 12.09
CA VAL A 20 -10.06 -6.09 12.11
C VAL A 20 -11.47 -5.74 12.58
N GLY A 21 -12.45 -6.61 12.36
CA GLY A 21 -13.84 -6.41 12.78
C GLY A 21 -14.86 -6.76 11.69
N GLY A 22 -16.11 -6.33 11.93
CA GLY A 22 -17.24 -6.55 11.03
C GLY A 22 -17.09 -5.92 9.64
N SER A 23 -18.02 -6.22 8.73
CA SER A 23 -17.94 -5.76 7.33
C SER A 23 -17.76 -4.25 7.21
N VAL A 24 -18.52 -3.47 7.97
CA VAL A 24 -18.45 -2.00 7.94
C VAL A 24 -17.07 -1.49 8.39
N ALA A 25 -16.49 -2.06 9.46
CA ALA A 25 -15.17 -1.68 9.94
C ALA A 25 -14.09 -1.95 8.87
N ARG A 26 -14.14 -3.13 8.23
CA ARG A 26 -13.20 -3.50 7.15
C ARG A 26 -13.35 -2.59 5.93
N HIS A 27 -14.57 -2.30 5.48
CA HIS A 27 -14.80 -1.40 4.35
C HIS A 27 -14.38 0.04 4.65
N ARG A 28 -14.62 0.51 5.88
CA ARG A 28 -14.16 1.82 6.34
C ARG A 28 -12.64 1.91 6.31
N LEU A 29 -11.95 0.90 6.85
CA LEU A 29 -10.49 0.82 6.80
C LEU A 29 -9.99 0.80 5.35
N ALA A 30 -10.56 -0.05 4.48
CA ALA A 30 -10.20 -0.09 3.07
C ALA A 30 -10.35 1.28 2.39
N ARG A 31 -11.45 1.99 2.68
CA ARG A 31 -11.70 3.32 2.11
C ARG A 31 -10.70 4.36 2.60
N LYS A 32 -10.37 4.35 3.89
CA LYS A 32 -9.31 5.22 4.46
C LYS A 32 -7.96 4.94 3.79
N ILE A 33 -7.57 3.66 3.70
CA ILE A 33 -6.29 3.27 3.08
C ILE A 33 -6.23 3.72 1.61
N ARG A 34 -7.29 3.49 0.82
CA ARG A 34 -7.34 3.94 -0.58
C ARG A 34 -7.23 5.47 -0.70
N HIS A 35 -7.83 6.21 0.22
CA HIS A 35 -7.75 7.66 0.23
C HIS A 35 -6.32 8.13 0.47
N CYS A 36 -5.67 7.64 1.53
CA CYS A 36 -4.28 7.99 1.83
C CYS A 36 -3.31 7.55 0.72
N LEU A 37 -3.54 6.40 0.08
CA LEU A 37 -2.71 5.92 -1.02
C LEU A 37 -2.78 6.79 -2.28
N ARG A 38 -3.87 7.54 -2.49
CA ARG A 38 -4.09 8.34 -3.71
C ARG A 38 -2.89 9.23 -4.01
N ASP A 39 -2.38 9.92 -2.99
CA ASP A 39 -1.34 10.93 -3.13
C ASP A 39 0.05 10.31 -3.36
N HIS A 40 0.18 9.01 -3.17
CA HIS A 40 1.44 8.28 -3.32
C HIS A 40 1.58 7.54 -4.65
N TYR A 41 0.52 7.39 -5.47
CA TYR A 41 0.62 6.64 -6.72
C TYR A 41 1.63 7.23 -7.71
N SER A 42 1.78 8.56 -7.72
CA SER A 42 2.73 9.27 -8.58
C SER A 42 4.19 9.05 -8.20
N THR A 43 4.47 8.63 -6.96
CA THR A 43 5.84 8.38 -6.48
C THR A 43 6.25 6.92 -6.60
N LEU A 44 5.30 6.03 -6.91
CA LEU A 44 5.58 4.62 -7.14
C LEU A 44 6.21 4.43 -8.53
N PRO A 45 7.24 3.57 -8.67
CA PRO A 45 7.78 3.21 -9.97
C PRO A 45 6.70 2.58 -10.88
N THR A 46 6.77 2.85 -12.18
CA THR A 46 5.91 2.23 -13.20
C THR A 46 5.94 0.70 -13.09
N GLY A 47 4.78 0.05 -13.27
CA GLY A 47 4.65 -1.40 -13.15
C GLY A 47 4.67 -1.95 -11.70
N SER A 48 4.75 -1.09 -10.69
CA SER A 48 4.76 -1.53 -9.28
C SER A 48 3.45 -2.16 -8.84
N LEU A 49 3.53 -3.31 -8.16
CA LEU A 49 2.41 -3.95 -7.47
C LEU A 49 2.63 -3.90 -5.94
N LEU A 50 1.81 -3.07 -5.29
CA LEU A 50 1.76 -2.92 -3.83
C LEU A 50 0.58 -3.71 -3.25
N VAL A 51 0.78 -4.41 -2.14
CA VAL A 51 -0.31 -5.03 -1.38
C VAL A 51 -0.20 -4.60 0.07
N ILE A 52 -1.26 -3.99 0.60
CA ILE A 52 -1.35 -3.60 2.02
C ILE A 52 -2.25 -4.60 2.74
N ARG A 53 -1.74 -5.14 3.84
CA ARG A 53 -2.48 -6.06 4.70
C ARG A 53 -2.87 -5.38 6.01
N GLY A 54 -4.18 -5.24 6.24
CA GLY A 54 -4.73 -4.84 7.54
C GLY A 54 -4.75 -6.03 8.49
N LEU A 55 -4.02 -5.92 9.59
CA LEU A 55 -3.92 -6.94 10.65
C LEU A 55 -4.90 -6.61 11.79
N ASN A 56 -5.05 -7.52 12.75
CA ASN A 56 -6.16 -7.48 13.73
C ASN A 56 -6.30 -6.15 14.50
N ASN A 57 -5.21 -5.40 14.71
CA ASN A 57 -5.23 -4.12 15.43
C ASN A 57 -5.34 -2.88 14.53
N SER A 58 -5.60 -3.04 13.22
CA SER A 58 -5.59 -1.95 12.26
C SER A 58 -6.89 -1.12 12.22
N ALA A 59 -7.92 -1.45 13.00
CA ALA A 59 -9.21 -0.76 12.95
C ALA A 59 -9.14 0.71 13.44
N THR A 60 -8.28 0.98 14.43
CA THR A 60 -8.06 2.29 15.03
C THR A 60 -6.73 2.92 14.62
N ALA A 61 -5.99 2.26 13.72
CA ALA A 61 -4.69 2.73 13.27
C ALA A 61 -4.78 4.08 12.55
N GLU A 62 -3.77 4.93 12.77
CA GLU A 62 -3.62 6.21 12.08
C GLU A 62 -3.09 5.98 10.66
N CYS A 63 -4.03 5.63 9.77
CA CYS A 63 -3.72 5.10 8.44
C CYS A 63 -2.79 6.01 7.61
N ALA A 64 -2.91 7.33 7.72
CA ALA A 64 -2.14 8.26 6.89
C ALA A 64 -0.64 8.18 7.19
N ASN A 65 -0.26 8.21 8.47
CA ASN A 65 1.13 8.16 8.90
C ASN A 65 1.76 6.79 8.57
N GLU A 66 1.07 5.70 8.88
CA GLU A 66 1.55 4.35 8.58
C GLU A 66 1.74 4.12 7.07
N ILE A 67 0.80 4.58 6.24
CA ILE A 67 0.90 4.42 4.78
C ILE A 67 2.08 5.22 4.23
N THR A 68 2.26 6.46 4.70
CA THR A 68 3.39 7.30 4.28
C THR A 68 4.72 6.63 4.59
N GLU A 69 4.85 6.08 5.81
CA GLU A 69 6.06 5.40 6.23
C GLU A 69 6.31 4.10 5.43
N ILE A 70 5.29 3.26 5.26
CA ILE A 70 5.39 2.00 4.52
C ILE A 70 5.76 2.26 3.06
N VAL A 71 5.10 3.22 2.40
CA VAL A 71 5.37 3.56 1.01
C VAL A 71 6.78 4.13 0.85
N GLY A 72 7.20 5.05 1.73
CA GLY A 72 8.56 5.61 1.69
C GLY A 72 9.63 4.53 1.82
N ARG A 73 9.48 3.59 2.76
CA ARG A 73 10.39 2.44 2.90
C ARG A 73 10.39 1.54 1.66
N LEU A 74 9.21 1.32 1.05
CA LEU A 74 9.07 0.47 -0.12
C LEU A 74 9.73 1.09 -1.36
N ILE A 75 9.54 2.40 -1.61
CA ILE A 75 10.17 3.13 -2.71
C ILE A 75 11.70 3.11 -2.55
N LYS A 76 12.21 3.36 -1.34
CA LYS A 76 13.66 3.27 -1.07
C LYS A 76 14.20 1.89 -1.46
N LYS A 77 13.54 0.83 -1.00
CA LYS A 77 13.92 -0.56 -1.29
C LYS A 77 13.76 -0.93 -2.77
N ALA A 78 12.82 -0.32 -3.48
CA ALA A 78 12.62 -0.47 -4.91
C ALA A 78 13.83 0.09 -5.69
N ASN A 79 14.20 1.33 -5.37
CA ASN A 79 15.30 2.02 -6.04
C ASN A 79 16.64 1.32 -5.77
N GLU A 80 16.89 0.89 -4.54
CA GLU A 80 18.08 0.10 -4.19
C GLU A 80 18.22 -1.21 -5.00
N ARG A 81 17.10 -1.81 -5.41
CA ARG A 81 17.10 -3.01 -6.28
C ARG A 81 17.29 -2.65 -7.74
N ALA A 82 16.69 -1.55 -8.20
CA ALA A 82 16.86 -1.06 -9.56
C ALA A 82 18.31 -0.66 -9.84
N SER A 83 19.06 -0.14 -8.85
CA SER A 83 20.48 0.18 -9.00
C SER A 83 21.42 -1.03 -8.96
N LYS A 84 20.92 -2.22 -8.58
CA LYS A 84 21.71 -3.47 -8.49
C LYS A 84 21.52 -4.40 -9.67
N ASN A 85 20.52 -4.14 -10.51
CA ASN A 85 20.26 -4.81 -11.78
C ASN A 85 20.75 -3.95 -12.94
#